data_AF-U2KC46-F1
#
_entry.id   AF-U2KC46-F1
#
_cell.length_a   1.000
_cell.length_b   1.000
_cell.length_c   1.000
_cell.angle_alpha   90.00
_cell.angle_beta   90.00
_cell.angle_gamma   90.00
#
_symmetry.space_group_name_H-M   'P 1'
#
loop_
_entity.id
_entity.type
_entity.pdbx_description
1 polymer ?
#
loop_
_entity_poly.entity_id
_entity_poly.type
_entity_poly.pdbx_seq_one_letter_code
_entity_poly.pdbx_strand_id
1 'polypeptide(L)'
;MYWDEDNRLMVLSDNGKTSRYTYNATGERIMKSYGTMEGVYINGAPQGITFHETDNFTLYPASILSVNKNRFTKHYLLVTNESLQG
;
A
#
# COMPACT_ATOMS: atom_id res chain seq x y z
N MET A 1 -2.63 -0.50 -15.28
CA MET A 1 -2.86 -1.24 -14.00
C MET A 1 -2.07 -2.53 -14.04
N TYR A 2 -1.53 -2.96 -12.91
CA TYR A 2 -0.78 -4.21 -12.76
C TYR A 2 -1.26 -4.94 -11.51
N TRP A 3 -1.46 -6.25 -11.63
CA TRP A 3 -1.99 -7.14 -10.60
C TRP A 3 -0.98 -8.28 -10.37
N ASP A 4 -0.90 -8.80 -9.15
CA ASP A 4 -0.16 -10.03 -8.87
C ASP A 4 -0.97 -11.29 -9.23
N GLU A 5 -0.34 -12.46 -9.09
CA GLU A 5 -0.96 -13.76 -9.37
C GLU A 5 -2.15 -14.11 -8.46
N ASP A 6 -2.21 -13.48 -7.29
CA ASP A 6 -3.29 -13.62 -6.31
C ASP A 6 -4.42 -12.60 -6.54
N ASN A 7 -4.45 -11.94 -7.71
CA ASN A 7 -5.44 -10.93 -8.08
C ASN A 7 -5.48 -9.71 -7.13
N ARG A 8 -4.32 -9.28 -6.62
CA ARG A 8 -4.16 -8.06 -5.83
C ARG A 8 -3.59 -6.94 -6.69
N LEU A 9 -4.15 -5.74 -6.56
CA LEU A 9 -3.71 -4.58 -7.33
C LEU A 9 -2.34 -4.12 -6.81
N MET A 10 -1.31 -4.22 -7.63
CA MET A 10 0.07 -3.86 -7.26
C MET A 10 0.42 -2.43 -7.70
N VAL A 11 -0.02 -2.03 -8.90
CA VAL A 11 0.25 -0.70 -9.47
C VAL A 11 -0.98 -0.17 -10.20
N LEU A 12 -1.38 1.05 -9.87
CA LEU A 12 -2.40 1.81 -10.59
C LEU A 12 -1.79 3.14 -11.02
N SER A 13 -1.60 3.31 -12.32
CA SER A 13 -1.22 4.60 -12.90
C SER A 13 -2.45 5.25 -13.51
N ASP A 14 -2.69 6.50 -13.13
CA ASP A 14 -3.77 7.35 -13.62
C ASP A 14 -3.28 8.80 -13.68
N ASN A 15 -3.60 9.50 -14.77
CA ASN A 15 -3.24 10.91 -15.02
C ASN A 15 -1.78 11.29 -14.67
N GLY A 16 -0.80 10.48 -15.11
CA GLY A 16 0.63 10.72 -14.88
C GLY A 16 1.12 10.44 -13.46
N LYS A 17 0.25 9.94 -12.58
CA LYS A 17 0.58 9.55 -11.22
C LYS A 17 0.35 8.06 -11.01
N THR A 18 1.13 7.46 -10.13
CA THR A 18 1.19 6.03 -9.89
C THR A 18 1.01 5.75 -8.40
N SER A 19 -0.02 4.98 -8.07
CA SER A 19 -0.16 4.33 -6.76
C SER A 19 0.51 2.96 -6.80
N ARG A 20 1.31 2.63 -5.79
CA ARG A 20 1.88 1.30 -5.57
C ARG A 20 1.36 0.72 -4.26
N TYR A 21 1.09 -0.58 -4.26
CA TYR A 21 0.62 -1.32 -3.10
C TYR A 21 1.58 -2.49 -2.84
N THR A 22 1.96 -2.65 -1.58
CA THR A 22 2.81 -3.77 -1.13
C THR A 22 2.03 -4.59 -0.13
N TYR A 23 2.06 -5.90 -0.33
CA TYR A 23 1.38 -6.88 0.51
C TYR A 23 2.43 -7.72 1.24
N ASN A 24 2.11 -8.15 2.47
CA ASN A 24 2.92 -9.14 3.18
C ASN A 24 2.60 -10.57 2.67
N ALA A 25 3.27 -11.58 3.22
CA ALA A 25 3.09 -12.98 2.84
C ALA A 25 1.68 -13.54 3.14
N THR A 26 0.90 -12.88 4.00
CA THR A 26 -0.49 -13.26 4.30
C THR A 26 -1.51 -12.55 3.40
N GLY A 27 -1.05 -11.69 2.48
CA GLY A 27 -1.92 -10.96 1.56
C GLY A 27 -2.50 -9.67 2.12
N GLU A 28 -2.08 -9.21 3.29
CA GLU A 28 -2.49 -7.93 3.87
C GLU A 28 -1.66 -6.80 3.28
N ARG A 29 -2.32 -5.69 2.92
CA ARG A 29 -1.61 -4.51 2.42
C ARG A 29 -0.88 -3.82 3.56
N ILE A 30 0.45 -3.87 3.53
CA ILE A 30 1.31 -3.24 4.53
C ILE A 30 1.82 -1.87 4.12
N MET A 31 1.77 -1.51 2.83
CA MET A 31 2.20 -0.19 2.35
C MET A 31 1.39 0.26 1.14
N LYS A 32 1.14 1.56 1.08
CA LYS A 32 0.71 2.28 -0.13
C LYS A 32 1.63 3.48 -0.35
N SER A 33 2.10 3.68 -1.57
CA SER A 33 2.76 4.94 -1.98
C SER A 33 2.07 5.55 -3.20
N TYR A 34 2.29 6.85 -3.42
CA TYR A 34 1.71 7.59 -4.54
C TYR A 34 2.69 8.61 -5.12
N GLY A 35 2.79 8.68 -6.44
CA GLY A 35 3.56 9.72 -7.11
C GLY A 35 3.98 9.42 -8.53
N THR A 36 4.88 10.22 -9.10
CA THR A 36 5.39 9.99 -10.45
C THR A 36 6.37 8.80 -10.47
N MET A 37 6.26 8.00 -11.52
CA MET A 37 7.10 6.84 -11.75
C MET A 37 7.64 6.89 -13.17
N GLU A 38 8.94 6.71 -13.32
CA GLU A 38 9.60 6.41 -14.58
C GLU A 38 10.02 4.94 -14.55
N GLY A 39 9.83 4.23 -15.67
CA GLY A 39 10.16 2.82 -15.73
C GLY A 39 10.64 2.40 -17.11
N VAL A 40 11.66 1.55 -17.12
CA VAL A 40 12.14 0.85 -18.32
C VAL A 40 11.49 -0.53 -18.33
N TYR A 41 10.82 -0.87 -19.44
CA TYR A 41 10.14 -2.14 -19.62
C TYR A 41 10.77 -2.90 -20.79
N ILE A 42 11.05 -4.19 -20.62
CA ILE A 42 11.47 -5.11 -21.69
C ILE A 42 10.43 -6.22 -21.75
N ASN A 43 9.83 -6.44 -22.92
CA ASN A 43 8.75 -7.42 -23.13
C ASN A 43 7.57 -7.25 -22.16
N GLY A 44 7.23 -6.01 -21.79
CA GLY A 44 6.17 -5.71 -20.83
C GLY A 44 6.55 -5.94 -19.36
N ALA A 45 7.71 -6.54 -19.08
CA ALA A 45 8.23 -6.70 -17.73
C ALA A 45 9.07 -5.48 -17.31
N PRO A 46 8.82 -4.88 -16.13
CA PRO A 46 9.65 -3.78 -15.63
C PRO A 46 11.07 -4.28 -15.33
N GLN A 47 12.07 -3.60 -15.88
CA GLN A 47 13.50 -3.87 -15.68
C GLN A 47 14.17 -2.84 -14.78
N GLY A 48 13.62 -1.62 -14.72
CA GLY A 48 14.04 -0.57 -13.82
C GLY A 48 12.87 0.35 -13.53
N ILE A 49 12.71 0.75 -12.27
CA ILE A 49 11.67 1.68 -11.85
C ILE A 49 12.29 2.75 -10.94
N THR A 50 12.06 4.01 -11.27
CA THR A 50 12.40 5.16 -10.45
C THR A 50 11.10 5.80 -9.98
N PHE A 51 10.99 5.98 -8.67
CA PHE A 51 9.84 6.63 -8.04
C PHE A 51 10.31 7.94 -7.43
N HIS A 52 9.78 9.07 -7.92
CA HIS A 52 10.33 10.38 -7.55
C HIS A 52 9.75 10.94 -6.25
N GLU A 53 8.67 10.34 -5.74
CA GLU A 53 7.96 10.80 -4.54
C GLU A 53 8.10 9.77 -3.41
N THR A 54 9.30 9.69 -2.83
CA THR A 54 9.66 8.71 -1.78
C THR A 54 8.90 8.93 -0.47
N ASP A 55 8.39 10.13 -0.26
CA ASP A 55 7.85 10.56 1.02
C ASP A 55 6.33 10.45 1.11
N ASN A 56 5.67 10.19 -0.02
CA ASN A 56 4.21 10.10 -0.10
C ASN A 56 3.77 8.64 0.04
N PHE A 57 3.85 8.15 1.27
CA PHE A 57 3.49 6.79 1.62
C PHE A 57 2.60 6.71 2.86
N THR A 58 1.93 5.57 3.01
CA THR A 58 1.29 5.14 4.25
C THR A 58 1.66 3.69 4.50
N LEU A 59 2.22 3.41 5.67
CA LEU A 59 2.57 2.08 6.17
C LEU A 59 1.50 1.61 7.17
N TYR A 60 1.17 0.33 7.11
CA TYR A 60 0.27 -0.38 8.02
C TYR A 60 1.05 -1.50 8.72
N PRO A 61 1.88 -1.17 9.73
CA PRO A 61 2.69 -2.17 10.45
C PRO A 61 1.85 -3.13 11.29
N ALA A 62 0.63 -2.74 11.64
CA ALA A 62 -0.37 -3.57 12.32
C ALA A 62 -1.77 -3.09 11.91
N SER A 63 -2.78 -3.94 12.09
CA SER A 63 -4.18 -3.63 11.73
C SER A 63 -4.74 -2.36 12.39
N ILE A 64 -4.22 -1.98 13.56
CA ILE A 64 -4.65 -0.80 14.33
C ILE A 64 -3.75 0.42 14.16
N LEU A 65 -2.68 0.35 13.37
CA LEU A 65 -1.68 1.40 13.28
C LEU A 65 -1.46 1.81 11.83
N SER A 66 -1.56 3.11 11.55
CA SER A 66 -1.14 3.69 10.27
C SER A 66 -0.06 4.74 10.48
N VAL A 67 0.93 4.79 9.59
CA VAL A 67 2.08 5.69 9.67
C VAL A 67 2.30 6.34 8.31
N ASN A 68 2.50 7.65 8.27
CA ASN A 68 3.00 8.37 7.10
C ASN A 68 4.20 9.23 7.51
N LYS A 69 4.78 9.99 6.58
CA LYS A 69 5.95 10.84 6.83
C LYS A 69 5.86 11.68 8.11
N ASN A 70 4.69 12.23 8.41
CA ASN A 70 4.53 13.28 9.41
C ASN A 70 3.83 12.81 10.68
N ARG A 71 3.10 11.70 10.64
CA ARG A 71 2.28 11.25 11.77
C ARG A 71 2.05 9.75 11.77
N PHE A 72 1.67 9.24 12.93
CA PHE A 72 1.00 7.95 13.06
C PHE A 72 -0.42 8.13 13.62
N THR A 73 -1.28 7.16 13.38
CA THR A 73 -2.62 7.07 13.98
C THR A 73 -2.80 5.65 14.51
N LYS A 74 -3.17 5.55 15.79
CA LYS A 74 -3.50 4.28 16.46
C LYS A 74 -5.00 4.24 16.71
N HIS A 75 -5.66 3.23 16.16
CA HIS A 75 -7.07 2.97 16.37
C HIS A 75 -7.24 2.12 17.64
N TYR A 76 -8.16 2.51 18.51
CA TYR A 76 -8.52 1.76 19.71
C TYR A 76 -9.85 1.04 19.47
N LEU A 77 -9.87 -0.26 19.68
CA LEU A 77 -11.10 -1.04 19.76
C LEU A 77 -11.56 -1.03 21.21
N LEU A 78 -12.72 -0.45 21.46
CA LEU A 78 -13.39 -0.56 22.75
C LEU A 78 -14.24 -1.82 22.72
N VAL A 79 -13.92 -2.78 23.57
CA VAL A 79 -14.78 -3.93 23.82
C VAL A 79 -15.66 -3.56 25.01
N THR A 80 -16.98 -3.52 24.78
CA THR A 80 -17.97 -3.38 25.84
C THR A 80 -18.46 -4.78 26.23
N ASN A 81 -18.92 -4.96 27.47
CA ASN A 81 -19.35 -6.28 27.97
C ASN A 81 -20.49 -6.92 27.14
N GLU A 82 -21.21 -6.12 26.34
CA GLU A 82 -22.28 -6.57 25.44
C GLU A 82 -21.75 -7.31 24.20
N SER A 83 -20.53 -7.05 23.75
CA SER A 83 -19.97 -7.69 22.54
C SER A 83 -19.37 -9.09 22.78
N LEU A 84 -19.37 -9.57 24.03
CA LEU A 84 -18.84 -10.89 24.43
C LEU A 84 -19.93 -11.95 24.67
N GLN A 85 -21.21 -11.61 24.49
CA GLN A 85 -22.34 -12.54 24.68
C GLN A 85 -22.97 -13.06 23.38
N GLY A 86 -22.23 -13.04 22.27
CA GLY A 86 -22.67 -13.57 20.97
C GLY A 86 -22.22 -15.00 20.72
#